data_AF-A0A527FAF2-F1
#
_entry.id   AF-A0A527FAF2-F1
#
_cell.length_a   1.000
_cell.length_b   1.000
_cell.length_c   1.000
_cell.angle_alpha   90.00
_cell.angle_beta   90.00
_cell.angle_gamma   90.00
#
_symmetry.space_group_name_H-M   'P 1'
#
loop_
_entity.id
_entity.type
_entity.pdbx_description
1 polymer ?
#
loop_
_entity_poly.entity_id
_entity_poly.type
_entity_poly.pdbx_seq_one_letter_code
_entity_poly.pdbx_strand_id
1 'polypeptide(L)' 'NTEMWIVDEDDRRVGPNVVGQLVIRGATVMKGYWGKPEATARKLKPGPSPGEQVLYTGDYCRMDEEG' A
#
# COMPACT_ATOMS: atom_id res chain seq x y z
N ASN A 1 9.77 -11.23 -3.33
CA ASN A 1 10.15 -9.80 -3.27
C ASN A 1 8.89 -9.03 -2.92
N THR A 2 8.74 -8.69 -1.64
CA THR A 2 7.58 -7.99 -1.10
C THR A 2 8.12 -6.76 -0.39
N GLU A 3 7.60 -5.60 -0.73
CA GLU A 3 7.98 -4.32 -0.14
C GLU A 3 6.78 -3.74 0.58
N MET A 4 7.05 -3.06 1.69
CA MET A 4 6.04 -2.36 2.47
C MET A 4 6.55 -0.98 2.86
N TRP A 5 5.66 0.00 2.86
CA TRP A 5 5.98 1.36 3.27
C TRP A 5 4.74 2.05 3.84
N ILE A 6 4.97 3.14 4.55
CA ILE A 6 3.93 3.97 5.15
C ILE A 6 3.74 5.23 4.32
N VAL A 7 2.49 5.64 4.10
CA VAL A 7 2.14 6.90 3.42
C VAL A 7 1.29 7.83 4.30
N ASP A 8 1.47 9.14 4.14
CA ASP A 8 0.61 10.16 4.74
C ASP A 8 -0.71 10.36 3.97
N GLU A 9 -1.52 11.33 4.40
CA GLU A 9 -2.81 11.68 3.78
C GLU A 9 -2.67 12.23 2.34
N ASP A 10 -1.48 12.70 1.97
CA ASP A 10 -1.14 13.21 0.65
C ASP A 10 -0.50 12.13 -0.25
N ASP A 11 -0.62 10.85 0.12
CA ASP A 11 -0.01 9.69 -0.55
C ASP A 11 1.54 9.77 -0.64
N ARG A 12 2.21 10.52 0.25
CA ARG A 12 3.70 10.60 0.30
C ARG A 12 4.27 9.58 1.26
N ARG A 13 5.36 8.92 0.85
CA ARG A 13 6.10 8.00 1.73
C ARG A 13 6.69 8.77 2.91
N VAL A 14 6.48 8.26 4.12
CA VAL A 14 6.99 8.86 5.35
C VAL A 14 8.13 8.05 5.95
N GLY A 15 8.96 8.72 6.76
CA GLY A 15 10.07 8.10 7.47
C GLY A 15 9.66 7.44 8.80
N PRO A 16 10.64 6.93 9.56
CA PRO A 16 10.42 6.32 10.87
C PRO A 16 9.63 7.20 11.83
N ASN A 17 8.88 6.55 12.72
CA ASN A 17 8.08 7.14 13.79
C ASN A 17 6.92 8.04 13.34
N VAL A 18 6.63 8.13 12.03
CA VAL A 18 5.46 8.82 11.49
C VAL A 18 4.31 7.82 11.31
N VAL A 19 3.13 8.17 11.82
CA VAL A 19 1.91 7.37 11.61
C VAL A 19 1.35 7.65 10.22
N GLY A 20 1.00 6.59 9.51
CA GLY A 20 0.33 6.67 8.22
C GLY A 20 -0.24 5.33 7.81
N GLN A 21 -0.74 5.26 6.58
CA GLN A 21 -1.36 4.05 6.05
C GLN A 21 -0.30 3.09 5.51
N LEU A 22 -0.45 1.80 5.80
CA LEU A 22 0.39 0.75 5.24
C LEU A 22 0.04 0.46 3.77
N VAL A 23 1.08 0.45 2.93
CA VAL A 23 1.00 0.07 1.51
C VAL A 23 1.91 -1.12 1.25
N ILE A 24 1.40 -2.11 0.50
CA ILE A 24 2.12 -3.35 0.20
C ILE A 24 2.26 -3.53 -1.32
N ARG A 25 3.47 -3.88 -1.73
CA ARG A 25 3.85 -4.30 -3.08
C ARG A 25 4.36 -5.73 -3.07
N GLY A 26 4.01 -6.50 -4.09
CA GLY A 26 4.69 -7.76 -4.38
C GLY A 26 3.75 -8.88 -4.77
N ALA A 27 4.31 -10.08 -4.93
CA ALA A 27 3.59 -11.26 -5.39
C ALA A 27 2.47 -11.73 -4.44
N THR A 28 2.45 -11.23 -3.20
CA THR A 28 1.43 -11.52 -2.19
C THR A 28 0.18 -10.65 -2.33
N VAL A 29 0.20 -9.61 -3.17
CA VAL A 29 -0.96 -8.76 -3.43
C VAL A 29 -1.98 -9.53 -4.26
N MET A 30 -3.22 -9.54 -3.79
CA MET A 30 -4.34 -10.16 -4.51
C MET A 30 -4.59 -9.49 -5.87
N LYS A 31 -5.21 -10.22 -6.80
CA LYS A 31 -5.69 -9.63 -8.07
C LYS A 31 -6.88 -8.68 -7.90
N GLY A 32 -7.57 -8.77 -6.77
CA GLY A 32 -8.75 -7.98 -6.45
C GLY A 32 -9.83 -8.80 -5.75
N TYR A 33 -10.94 -8.13 -5.46
CA TYR A 33 -12.11 -8.76 -4.87
C TYR A 33 -13.03 -9.33 -5.95
N TRP A 34 -13.39 -10.61 -5.79
CA TRP A 34 -14.25 -11.33 -6.74
C TRP A 34 -15.58 -10.61 -6.96
N GLY A 35 -15.92 -10.34 -8.22
CA GLY A 35 -17.17 -9.66 -8.61
C GLY A 35 -17.30 -8.21 -8.12
N LYS A 36 -16.23 -7.60 -7.59
CA LYS A 36 -16.26 -6.26 -6.99
C LYS A 36 -15.15 -5.36 -7.57
N PRO A 37 -15.27 -4.91 -8.84
CA PRO A 37 -14.26 -4.08 -9.49
C PRO A 37 -14.06 -2.72 -8.80
N GLU A 38 -15.13 -2.08 -8.32
CA GLU A 38 -15.02 -0.78 -7.64
C GLU A 38 -14.26 -0.88 -6.31
N ALA A 39 -14.57 -1.90 -5.50
CA ALA A 39 -13.86 -2.15 -4.25
C ALA A 39 -12.37 -2.47 -4.51
N THR A 40 -12.11 -3.18 -5.61
CA THR A 40 -10.74 -3.48 -6.06
C THR A 40 -10.00 -2.20 -6.41
N ALA A 41 -10.58 -1.31 -7.23
CA ALA A 41 -9.96 -0.05 -7.62
C ALA A 41 -9.71 0.91 -6.44
N ARG A 42 -10.52 0.83 -5.37
CA ARG A 42 -10.29 1.61 -4.15
C ARG A 42 -9.07 1.13 -3.34
N LYS A 43 -8.76 -0.17 -3.40
CA LYS A 43 -7.70 -0.80 -2.60
C LYS A 43 -6.41 -1.03 -3.39
N LEU A 44 -6.52 -1.35 -4.68
CA LEU A 44 -5.40 -1.54 -5.60
C LEU A 44 -5.21 -0.29 -6.44
N LYS A 45 -4.20 0.52 -6.10
CA LYS A 45 -3.83 1.75 -6.84
C LYS A 45 -2.58 1.51 -7.70
N PRO A 46 -2.31 2.34 -8.72
CA PRO A 46 -1.06 2.28 -9.48
C PRO A 46 0.17 2.38 -8.57
N GLY A 47 1.15 1.50 -8.81
CA GLY A 47 2.45 1.53 -8.15
C GLY A 47 3.47 2.47 -8.82
N PRO A 48 4.70 2.53 -8.29
CA PRO A 48 5.77 3.36 -8.86
C PRO A 48 6.28 2.86 -10.22
N SER A 49 6.06 1.59 -10.56
CA SER A 49 6.43 1.02 -11.86
C SER A 49 5.22 0.91 -12.79
N PRO A 50 5.37 1.16 -14.11
CA PRO A 50 4.29 1.00 -15.07
C PRO A 50 3.67 -0.39 -15.03
N GLY A 51 2.34 -0.45 -14.98
CA GLY A 51 1.57 -1.71 -14.94
C GLY A 51 1.54 -2.40 -13.58
N GLU A 52 2.17 -1.84 -12.55
CA GLU A 52 2.13 -2.36 -11.19
C GLU A 52 0.87 -1.89 -10.44
N GLN A 53 0.36 -2.76 -9.56
CA GLN A 53 -0.62 -2.38 -8.54
C GLN A 53 -0.06 -2.61 -7.14
N VAL A 54 -0.37 -1.68 -6.24
CA VAL A 54 -0.03 -1.75 -4.82
C VAL A 54 -1.31 -1.75 -3.99
N LEU A 55 -1.27 -2.47 -2.87
CA LEU A 55 -2.40 -2.59 -1.95
C LEU A 55 -2.32 -1.51 -0.87
N TYR A 56 -3.34 -0.66 -0.80
CA TYR A 56 -3.62 0.23 0.33
C TYR A 56 -4.46 -0.53 1.35
N THR A 57 -3.84 -1.00 2.45
CA THR A 57 -4.49 -1.97 3.35
C THR A 57 -5.70 -1.36 4.05
N GLY A 58 -5.57 -0.12 4.51
CA GLY A 58 -6.55 0.53 5.39
C GLY A 58 -6.10 0.57 6.84
N ASP A 59 -5.02 -0.14 7.16
CA ASP A 59 -4.42 -0.16 8.49
C ASP A 59 -3.46 1.02 8.62
N TYR A 60 -3.52 1.67 9.79
CA TYR A 60 -2.60 2.74 10.16
C TYR A 60 -1.56 2.21 11.14
N CYS A 61 -0.30 2.43 10.82
CA CYS A 61 0.82 2.06 11.66
C CYS A 61 1.97 3.06 11.48
N ARG A 62 3.06 2.83 12.21
CA ARG A 62 4.32 3.54 12.03
C ARG A 62 5.42 2.50 11.96
N MET A 63 6.43 2.77 11.16
CA MET A 63 7.68 2.01 11.14
C MET A 63 8.62 2.60 12.19
N ASP A 64 9.38 1.79 12.91
CA ASP A 64 10.46 2.32 13.77
C ASP A 64 11.74 2.56 12.94
N GLU A 65 12.85 2.89 13.59
CA GLU A 65 14.11 3.17 12.90
C GLU A 65 14.79 1.93 12.32
N GLU A 66 14.42 0.74 12.78
CA GLU A 66 15.01 -0.54 12.37
C GLU A 66 14.23 -1.20 11.22
N GLY A 67 12.94 -0.88 11.08
CA GLY A 67 12.08 -1.31 9.97
C GLY A 67 11.06 -2.36 10.36
#